data_AF-A0A4Y8P9U6-F1
#
_entry.id   AF-A0A4Y8P9U6-F1
#
_cell.length_a   1.000
_cell.length_b   1.000
_cell.length_c   1.000
_cell.angle_alpha   90.00
_cell.angle_beta   90.00
_cell.angle_gamma   90.00
#
_symmetry.space_group_name_H-M   'P 1'
#
loop_
_entity.id
_entity.type
_entity.pdbx_description
1 polymer ?
#
loop_
_entity_poly.entity_id
_entity_poly.type
_entity_poly.pdbx_seq_one_letter_code
_entity_poly.pdbx_strand_id
1 'polypeptide(L)'
;MCAHCGCTQGDHSLSHFHHHSHPEHDHLDEDQGAREVGGGKKQVSLEIDLLEKNAFFAKQNRAFFRKNGLLAINIISSPGAGKTSLLIRTLESFRGKIPAVVIEGDQQTELDAEKIRQTGTFALQIQTGKGCHLDAHLIAHALERLPIIHQGIVWIENVGNLICPALFDLGETKRVVLLSVAEGDDKPFKYPEAFYGTDLVILTKIDLLPYTDFSIERCQDGLRRLRPGIEMLELSSKTGEGFEQWLKWIKNELEKVKI
;
A
#
# COMPACT_ATOMS: atom_id res chain seq x y z
N MET A 1 14.60 -26.52 -7.93
CA MET A 1 13.13 -26.52 -8.03
C MET A 1 12.68 -25.09 -8.28
N CYS A 2 12.29 -24.79 -9.51
CA CYS A 2 11.77 -23.49 -9.93
C CYS A 2 10.25 -23.50 -9.70
N ALA A 3 9.75 -22.57 -8.90
CA ALA A 3 8.39 -22.56 -8.37
C ALA A 3 7.36 -21.97 -9.36
N HIS A 4 7.36 -22.38 -10.63
CA HIS A 4 6.44 -21.75 -11.59
C HIS A 4 5.79 -22.59 -12.69
N CYS A 5 5.98 -23.91 -12.79
CA CYS A 5 5.16 -24.67 -13.75
C CYS A 5 5.00 -26.14 -13.32
N GLY A 6 3.79 -26.50 -12.91
CA GLY A 6 3.38 -27.87 -12.64
C GLY A 6 3.03 -28.59 -13.94
N CYS A 7 4.02 -29.26 -14.54
CA CYS A 7 3.78 -30.22 -15.62
C CYS A 7 4.17 -31.62 -15.16
N THR A 8 3.15 -32.47 -14.98
CA THR A 8 3.24 -33.91 -14.82
C THR A 8 3.40 -34.58 -16.19
N GLN A 9 4.51 -35.28 -16.41
CA GLN A 9 4.68 -36.36 -17.37
C GLN A 9 5.61 -37.37 -16.67
N GLY A 10 5.24 -38.62 -16.42
CA GLY A 10 4.68 -39.59 -17.34
C GLY A 10 5.76 -40.66 -17.54
N ASP A 11 5.57 -41.82 -16.92
CA ASP A 11 6.46 -43.00 -16.96
C ASP A 11 6.93 -43.36 -18.37
N HIS A 12 8.22 -43.63 -18.55
CA HIS A 12 8.70 -44.67 -19.44
C HIS A 12 10.02 -45.28 -18.92
N SER A 13 9.92 -46.56 -18.58
CA SER A 13 11.01 -47.52 -18.42
C SER A 13 11.76 -47.73 -19.74
N LEU A 14 13.08 -47.96 -19.67
CA LEU A 14 13.78 -49.11 -20.28
C LEU A 14 15.29 -49.05 -20.03
N SER A 15 15.80 -50.22 -19.63
CA SER A 15 17.18 -50.62 -19.38
C SER A 15 18.04 -50.72 -20.65
N HIS A 16 19.36 -50.51 -20.56
CA HIS A 16 20.40 -51.43 -21.08
C HIS A 16 21.83 -51.00 -20.66
N PHE A 17 22.62 -51.99 -20.21
CA PHE A 17 24.05 -51.94 -19.92
C PHE A 17 24.90 -52.04 -21.20
N HIS A 18 26.11 -51.46 -21.23
CA HIS A 18 27.39 -52.12 -21.61
C HIS A 18 28.62 -51.20 -21.45
N HIS A 19 29.75 -51.81 -21.07
CA HIS A 19 31.09 -51.28 -20.82
C HIS A 19 31.88 -51.00 -22.12
N HIS A 20 32.85 -50.06 -22.11
CA HIS A 20 34.31 -50.26 -22.37
C HIS A 20 35.09 -48.95 -22.70
N SER A 21 36.18 -48.74 -21.93
CA SER A 21 37.56 -48.30 -22.27
C SER A 21 37.90 -47.06 -23.16
N HIS A 22 38.75 -46.17 -22.59
CA HIS A 22 39.57 -45.07 -23.19
C HIS A 22 40.62 -45.54 -24.25
N PRO A 23 41.43 -44.69 -24.98
CA PRO A 23 41.79 -43.26 -24.80
C PRO A 23 41.92 -42.34 -26.06
N GLU A 24 42.09 -41.03 -25.78
CA GLU A 24 42.76 -39.91 -26.50
C GLU A 24 42.63 -39.69 -28.03
N HIS A 25 42.26 -38.47 -28.43
CA HIS A 25 43.08 -37.57 -29.28
C HIS A 25 42.44 -36.16 -29.43
N ASP A 26 43.31 -35.14 -29.33
CA ASP A 26 43.12 -33.71 -29.62
C ASP A 26 42.37 -33.42 -30.93
N HIS A 27 41.53 -32.37 -30.95
CA HIS A 27 41.44 -31.38 -32.04
C HIS A 27 40.68 -30.12 -31.60
N LEU A 28 41.09 -29.01 -32.21
CA LEU A 28 40.84 -27.61 -31.90
C LEU A 28 39.50 -27.07 -32.44
N ASP A 29 39.17 -25.88 -31.93
CA ASP A 29 38.28 -24.82 -32.46
C ASP A 29 36.76 -25.06 -32.42
N GLU A 30 36.04 -24.27 -31.61
CA GLU A 30 35.40 -23.06 -32.13
C GLU A 30 34.66 -22.27 -31.02
N ASP A 31 34.75 -20.96 -31.19
CA ASP A 31 34.10 -19.86 -30.53
C ASP A 31 32.57 -20.01 -30.43
N GLN A 32 32.00 -19.81 -29.22
CA GLN A 32 30.72 -19.12 -28.96
C GLN A 32 30.22 -19.40 -27.54
N GLY A 33 30.41 -18.42 -26.65
CA GLY A 33 29.94 -18.50 -25.28
C GLY A 33 29.59 -17.16 -24.63
N ALA A 34 29.37 -16.10 -25.40
CA ALA A 34 28.78 -14.88 -24.88
C ALA A 34 27.27 -15.11 -24.62
N ARG A 35 26.94 -15.70 -23.46
CA ARG A 35 25.58 -15.60 -22.91
C ARG A 35 25.35 -14.14 -22.52
N GLU A 36 24.78 -13.37 -23.46
CA GLU A 36 24.20 -12.07 -23.16
C GLU A 36 23.16 -12.22 -22.05
N VAL A 37 23.42 -11.55 -20.93
CA VAL A 37 22.46 -11.34 -19.85
C VAL A 37 21.43 -10.31 -20.33
N GLY A 38 20.54 -10.74 -21.22
CA GLY A 38 19.48 -9.93 -21.84
C GLY A 38 18.24 -9.70 -20.98
N GLY A 39 18.35 -9.78 -19.65
CA GLY A 39 17.21 -9.63 -18.73
C GLY A 39 16.86 -8.17 -18.37
N GLY A 40 17.84 -7.26 -18.41
CA GLY A 40 17.67 -5.91 -17.86
C GLY A 40 16.78 -4.98 -18.70
N LYS A 41 16.90 -4.98 -20.03
CA LYS A 41 16.18 -4.02 -20.88
C LYS A 41 14.68 -4.26 -20.94
N LYS A 42 14.25 -5.53 -21.00
CA LYS A 42 12.83 -5.90 -21.11
C LYS A 42 12.08 -5.77 -19.77
N GLN A 43 12.76 -6.03 -18.66
CA GLN A 43 12.15 -5.87 -17.33
C GLN A 43 11.93 -4.39 -17.00
N VAL A 44 12.94 -3.54 -17.23
CA VAL A 44 12.83 -2.09 -17.01
C VAL A 44 11.73 -1.48 -17.89
N SER A 45 11.59 -1.92 -19.15
CA SER A 45 10.51 -1.42 -20.03
C SER A 45 9.11 -1.78 -19.54
N LEU A 46 8.93 -2.98 -18.96
CA LEU A 46 7.64 -3.42 -18.45
C LEU A 46 7.24 -2.69 -17.15
N GLU A 47 8.20 -2.45 -16.26
CA GLU A 47 7.97 -1.70 -15.02
C GLU A 47 7.56 -0.25 -15.33
N ILE A 48 8.21 0.40 -16.30
CA ILE A 48 7.86 1.76 -16.75
C ILE A 48 6.45 1.80 -17.33
N ASP A 49 6.10 0.86 -18.21
CA ASP A 49 4.76 0.80 -18.84
C ASP A 49 3.64 0.60 -17.80
N LEU A 50 3.88 -0.23 -16.77
CA LEU A 50 2.94 -0.41 -15.66
C LEU A 50 2.71 0.89 -14.87
N LEU A 51 3.78 1.61 -14.53
CA LEU A 51 3.68 2.87 -13.78
C LEU A 51 3.06 4.00 -14.61
N GLU A 52 3.34 4.06 -15.92
CA GLU A 52 2.71 5.01 -16.83
C GLU A 52 1.20 4.76 -16.95
N LYS A 53 0.79 3.50 -17.10
CA LYS A 53 -0.62 3.11 -17.10
C LYS A 53 -1.29 3.45 -15.78
N ASN A 54 -0.62 3.21 -14.65
CA ASN A 54 -1.13 3.62 -13.34
C ASN A 54 -1.32 5.15 -13.26
N ALA A 55 -0.33 5.93 -13.70
CA ALA A 55 -0.39 7.39 -13.69
C ALA A 55 -1.56 7.93 -14.53
N PHE A 56 -1.89 7.28 -15.65
CA PHE A 56 -3.07 7.61 -16.45
C PHE A 56 -4.38 7.48 -15.65
N PHE A 57 -4.59 6.36 -14.95
CA PHE A 57 -5.77 6.19 -14.09
C PHE A 57 -5.75 7.12 -12.87
N ALA A 58 -4.59 7.33 -12.26
CA ALA A 58 -4.45 8.23 -11.11
C ALA A 58 -4.88 9.66 -11.47
N LYS A 59 -4.50 10.13 -12.66
CA LYS A 59 -4.94 11.43 -13.19
C LYS A 59 -6.46 11.51 -13.35
N GLN A 60 -7.10 10.44 -13.82
CA GLN A 60 -8.56 10.39 -13.95
C GLN A 60 -9.25 10.39 -12.60
N ASN A 61 -8.80 9.57 -11.65
CA ASN A 61 -9.34 9.50 -10.30
C ASN A 61 -9.24 10.86 -9.60
N ARG A 62 -8.08 11.51 -9.70
CA ARG A 62 -7.87 12.86 -9.16
C ARG A 62 -8.81 13.89 -9.77
N ALA A 63 -9.05 13.82 -11.07
CA ALA A 63 -10.02 14.68 -11.73
C ALA A 63 -11.45 14.41 -11.26
N PHE A 64 -11.82 13.14 -11.03
CA PHE A 64 -13.10 12.75 -10.46
C PHE A 64 -13.28 13.30 -9.04
N PHE A 65 -12.30 13.12 -8.16
CA PHE A 65 -12.36 13.63 -6.79
C PHE A 65 -12.52 15.15 -6.76
N ARG A 66 -11.68 15.87 -7.52
CA ARG A 66 -11.75 17.33 -7.62
C ARG A 66 -13.08 17.82 -8.17
N LYS A 67 -13.59 17.21 -9.24
CA LYS A 67 -14.88 17.60 -9.86
C LYS A 67 -16.06 17.49 -8.87
N ASN A 68 -16.00 16.54 -7.95
CA ASN A 68 -17.06 16.29 -6.97
C ASN A 68 -16.80 16.95 -5.60
N GLY A 69 -15.72 17.73 -5.46
CA GLY A 69 -15.31 18.33 -4.19
C GLY A 69 -14.99 17.29 -3.11
N LEU A 70 -14.41 16.15 -3.51
CA LEU A 70 -14.12 15.03 -2.61
C LEU A 70 -12.68 15.07 -2.12
N LEU A 71 -12.51 15.02 -0.80
CA LEU A 71 -11.21 14.74 -0.19
C LEU A 71 -10.96 13.23 -0.25
N ALA A 72 -10.03 12.79 -1.10
CA ALA A 72 -9.61 11.38 -1.14
C ALA A 72 -8.38 11.17 -0.25
N ILE A 73 -8.48 10.30 0.75
CA ILE A 73 -7.40 9.98 1.69
C ILE A 73 -7.00 8.52 1.55
N ASN A 74 -5.77 8.27 1.13
CA ASN A 74 -5.15 6.95 1.07
C ASN A 74 -4.39 6.67 2.36
N ILE A 75 -4.77 5.62 3.08
CA ILE A 75 -4.13 5.18 4.32
C ILE A 75 -3.28 3.95 4.03
N ILE A 76 -1.96 4.07 4.20
CA ILE A 76 -1.00 2.97 4.04
C ILE A 76 -0.33 2.67 5.38
N SER A 77 0.01 1.40 5.62
CA SER A 77 0.66 0.98 6.87
C SER A 77 1.17 -0.44 6.78
N SER A 78 1.97 -0.89 7.75
CA SER A 78 2.17 -2.32 8.00
C SER A 78 0.86 -3.02 8.41
N PRO A 79 0.75 -4.36 8.26
CA PRO A 79 -0.35 -5.11 8.86
C PRO A 79 -0.48 -4.84 10.36
N GLY A 80 -1.70 -4.65 10.84
CA GLY A 80 -1.96 -4.47 12.27
C GLY A 80 -1.58 -3.11 12.86
N ALA A 81 -1.15 -2.12 12.06
CA ALA A 81 -0.85 -0.77 12.55
C ALA A 81 -2.10 0.01 13.05
N GLY A 82 -3.30 -0.47 12.74
CA GLY A 82 -4.56 0.07 13.26
C GLY A 82 -5.36 0.94 12.30
N LYS A 83 -5.18 0.79 10.98
CA LYS A 83 -5.95 1.53 9.94
C LYS A 83 -7.46 1.44 10.15
N THR A 84 -8.01 0.23 10.21
CA THR A 84 -9.45 0.00 10.38
C THR A 84 -9.97 0.59 11.69
N SER A 85 -9.22 0.46 12.80
CA SER A 85 -9.61 1.03 14.09
C SER A 85 -9.61 2.57 14.09
N LEU A 86 -8.60 3.18 13.45
CA LEU A 86 -8.55 4.62 13.23
C LEU A 86 -9.75 5.07 12.38
N LEU A 87 -10.02 4.35 11.30
CA LEU A 87 -11.07 4.69 10.35
C LEU A 87 -12.47 4.59 10.98
N ILE A 88 -12.78 3.48 11.66
CA ILE A 88 -14.06 3.29 12.37
C ILE A 88 -14.32 4.44 13.34
N ARG A 89 -13.36 4.76 14.22
CA ARG A 89 -13.52 5.84 15.19
C ARG A 89 -13.67 7.21 14.52
N THR A 90 -13.03 7.40 13.36
CA THR A 90 -13.14 8.64 12.58
C THR A 90 -14.54 8.79 12.00
N LEU A 91 -15.07 7.72 11.40
CA LEU A 91 -16.40 7.66 10.82
C LEU A 91 -17.49 7.87 11.87
N GLU A 92 -17.35 7.26 13.05
CA GLU A 92 -18.25 7.48 14.18
C GLU A 92 -18.26 8.95 14.63
N SER A 93 -17.10 9.59 14.69
CA SER A 93 -16.97 11.00 15.08
C SER A 93 -17.62 11.98 14.09
N PHE A 94 -17.66 11.59 12.81
CA PHE A 94 -18.23 12.37 11.72
C PHE A 94 -19.64 11.94 11.29
N ARG A 95 -20.21 10.92 11.94
CA ARG A 95 -21.52 10.38 11.59
C ARG A 95 -22.58 11.49 11.55
N GLY A 96 -23.25 11.60 10.40
CA GLY A 96 -24.28 12.62 10.14
C GLY A 96 -23.76 14.05 9.91
N LYS A 97 -22.44 14.29 9.95
CA LYS A 97 -21.83 15.61 9.77
C LYS A 97 -21.07 15.75 8.45
N ILE A 98 -20.36 14.69 8.04
CA ILE A 98 -19.55 14.70 6.82
C ILE A 98 -19.91 13.45 6.00
N PRO A 99 -20.36 13.58 4.73
CA PRO A 99 -20.57 12.44 3.86
C PRO A 99 -19.26 11.66 3.67
N ALA A 100 -19.30 10.35 3.83
CA ALA A 100 -18.13 9.50 3.68
C ALA A 100 -18.49 8.17 3.03
N VAL A 101 -17.54 7.65 2.25
CA VAL A 101 -17.54 6.31 1.67
C VAL A 101 -16.15 5.72 1.82
N VAL A 102 -16.05 4.40 1.89
CA VAL A 102 -14.78 3.69 2.05
C VAL A 102 -14.56 2.71 0.92
N ILE A 103 -13.34 2.70 0.39
CA ILE A 103 -12.76 1.63 -0.41
C ILE A 103 -11.79 0.90 0.52
N GLU A 104 -12.04 -0.37 0.77
CA GLU A 104 -11.21 -1.24 1.60
C GLU A 104 -10.46 -2.21 0.69
N GLY A 105 -9.15 -2.31 0.84
CA GLY A 105 -8.29 -3.20 0.07
C GLY A 105 -7.55 -4.18 0.96
N ASP A 106 -7.88 -5.47 0.82
CA ASP A 106 -7.19 -6.57 1.48
C ASP A 106 -6.97 -7.73 0.51
N GLN A 107 -6.04 -8.63 0.84
CA GLN A 107 -5.75 -9.83 0.05
C GLN A 107 -6.96 -10.77 0.01
N GLN A 108 -7.59 -10.98 1.17
CA GLN A 108 -8.68 -11.91 1.36
C GLN A 108 -9.62 -11.42 2.46
N THR A 109 -10.85 -11.97 2.46
CA THR A 109 -11.94 -11.68 3.42
C THR A 109 -12.59 -10.31 3.24
N GLU A 110 -13.70 -10.07 3.96
CA GLU A 110 -14.37 -8.76 4.03
C GLU A 110 -14.41 -8.22 5.46
N LEU A 111 -13.57 -8.76 6.37
CA LEU A 111 -13.71 -8.54 7.81
C LEU A 111 -13.64 -7.05 8.18
N ASP A 112 -12.77 -6.29 7.51
CA ASP A 112 -12.61 -4.88 7.80
C ASP A 112 -13.72 -4.05 7.14
N ALA A 113 -14.14 -4.37 5.91
CA ALA A 113 -15.31 -3.76 5.29
C ALA A 113 -16.60 -3.98 6.10
N GLU A 114 -16.81 -5.17 6.68
CA GLU A 114 -17.96 -5.47 7.54
C GLU A 114 -17.97 -4.61 8.80
N LYS A 115 -16.83 -4.49 9.50
CA LYS A 115 -16.73 -3.62 10.68
C LYS A 115 -16.98 -2.16 10.33
N ILE A 116 -16.48 -1.69 9.19
CA ILE A 116 -16.71 -0.32 8.72
C ILE A 116 -18.21 -0.10 8.44
N ARG A 117 -18.90 -1.05 7.80
CA ARG A 117 -20.35 -0.96 7.54
C ARG A 117 -21.18 -0.84 8.81
N GLN A 118 -20.72 -1.40 9.94
CA GLN A 118 -21.41 -1.27 11.24
C GLN A 118 -21.47 0.19 11.74
N THR A 119 -20.59 1.08 11.27
CA THR A 119 -20.67 2.52 11.55
C THR A 119 -21.83 3.22 10.83
N GLY A 120 -22.45 2.55 9.85
CA GLY A 120 -23.45 3.10 8.94
C GLY A 120 -22.86 3.72 7.67
N THR A 121 -21.54 3.66 7.48
CA THR A 121 -20.85 4.14 6.28
C THR A 121 -20.82 3.05 5.20
N PHE A 122 -21.02 3.44 3.95
CA PHE A 122 -20.86 2.53 2.81
C PHE A 122 -19.38 2.15 2.65
N ALA A 123 -19.07 0.85 2.65
CA ALA A 123 -17.73 0.32 2.42
C ALA A 123 -17.73 -0.71 1.29
N LEU A 124 -16.88 -0.48 0.29
CA LEU A 124 -16.64 -1.37 -0.82
C LEU A 124 -15.33 -2.13 -0.63
N GLN A 125 -15.44 -3.46 -0.55
CA GLN A 125 -14.28 -4.35 -0.52
C GLN A 125 -13.67 -4.49 -1.93
N ILE A 126 -12.34 -4.41 -2.02
CA ILE A 126 -11.53 -4.88 -3.13
C ILE A 126 -10.66 -6.03 -2.60
N GLN A 127 -10.89 -7.23 -3.11
CA GLN A 127 -10.01 -8.37 -2.82
C GLN A 127 -8.89 -8.38 -3.85
N THR A 128 -7.67 -8.07 -3.42
CA THR A 128 -6.50 -8.02 -4.31
C THR A 128 -5.94 -9.41 -4.63
N GLY A 129 -6.40 -10.45 -3.93
CA GLY A 129 -5.92 -11.82 -4.06
C GLY A 129 -4.46 -11.91 -3.62
N LYS A 130 -3.54 -12.01 -4.60
CA LYS A 130 -2.09 -12.01 -4.33
C LYS A 130 -1.46 -10.61 -4.41
N GLY A 131 -2.23 -9.58 -4.76
CA GLY A 131 -1.75 -8.21 -4.85
C GLY A 131 -1.35 -7.66 -3.48
N CYS A 132 -0.20 -6.99 -3.41
CA CYS A 132 0.33 -6.40 -2.18
C CYS A 132 -0.03 -4.92 -1.99
N HIS A 133 -0.82 -4.33 -2.90
CA HIS A 133 -1.23 -2.93 -2.92
C HIS A 133 -2.52 -2.77 -3.76
N LEU A 134 -3.20 -1.65 -3.58
CA LEU A 134 -4.17 -1.11 -4.54
C LEU A 134 -3.43 -0.28 -5.59
N ASP A 135 -3.93 -0.27 -6.82
CA ASP A 135 -3.48 0.60 -7.91
C ASP A 135 -4.61 1.56 -8.34
N ALA A 136 -4.29 2.58 -9.15
CA ALA A 136 -5.27 3.56 -9.59
C ALA A 136 -6.37 2.97 -10.48
N HIS A 137 -6.10 1.87 -11.20
CA HIS A 137 -7.09 1.23 -12.05
C HIS A 137 -8.18 0.56 -11.19
N LEU A 138 -7.80 -0.14 -10.13
CA LEU A 138 -8.73 -0.70 -9.14
C LEU A 138 -9.58 0.39 -8.49
N ILE A 139 -8.97 1.54 -8.15
CA ILE A 139 -9.71 2.68 -7.62
C ILE A 139 -10.69 3.24 -8.64
N ALA A 140 -10.33 3.34 -9.93
CA ALA A 140 -11.25 3.80 -10.97
C ALA A 140 -12.51 2.94 -11.03
N HIS A 141 -12.35 1.60 -11.06
CA HIS A 141 -13.48 0.65 -11.03
C HIS A 141 -14.30 0.72 -9.73
N ALA A 142 -13.64 0.98 -8.60
CA ALA A 142 -14.33 1.16 -7.33
C ALA A 142 -15.22 2.40 -7.34
N LEU A 143 -14.73 3.52 -7.89
CA LEU A 143 -15.47 4.79 -7.97
C LEU A 143 -16.77 4.67 -8.78
N GLU A 144 -16.83 3.77 -9.78
CA GLU A 144 -18.06 3.49 -10.54
C GLU A 144 -19.14 2.78 -9.70
N ARG A 145 -18.75 2.10 -8.63
CA ARG A 145 -19.62 1.29 -7.77
C ARG A 145 -19.99 1.98 -6.46
N LEU A 146 -19.27 3.03 -6.08
CA LEU A 146 -19.56 3.81 -4.88
C LEU A 146 -20.83 4.66 -5.08
N PRO A 147 -21.62 4.89 -4.01
CA PRO A 147 -22.67 5.89 -4.08
C PRO A 147 -22.05 7.26 -4.33
N ILE A 148 -22.67 8.04 -5.20
CA ILE A 148 -22.23 9.40 -5.48
C ILE A 148 -22.46 10.25 -4.23
N ILE A 149 -21.36 10.78 -3.70
CA ILE A 149 -21.37 11.79 -2.64
C ILE A 149 -20.72 13.08 -3.18
N HIS A 150 -21.04 14.21 -2.58
CA HIS A 150 -20.46 15.52 -2.90
C HIS A 150 -19.96 16.18 -1.62
N GLN A 151 -18.87 16.96 -1.72
CA GLN A 151 -18.31 17.73 -0.60
C GLN A 151 -18.00 16.86 0.63
N GLY A 152 -17.56 15.61 0.39
CA GLY A 152 -17.33 14.59 1.40
C GLY A 152 -15.95 13.96 1.30
N ILE A 153 -15.78 12.81 1.95
CA ILE A 153 -14.50 12.10 2.04
C ILE A 153 -14.61 10.71 1.39
N VAL A 154 -13.65 10.38 0.54
CA VAL A 154 -13.42 9.00 0.08
C VAL A 154 -12.21 8.48 0.83
N TRP A 155 -12.44 7.51 1.71
CA TRP A 155 -11.36 6.81 2.40
C TRP A 155 -10.90 5.63 1.57
N ILE A 156 -9.60 5.49 1.41
CA ILE A 156 -8.97 4.33 0.77
C ILE A 156 -8.10 3.68 1.84
N GLU A 157 -8.59 2.58 2.43
CA GLU A 157 -7.79 1.73 3.30
C GLU A 157 -7.01 0.76 2.41
N ASN A 158 -5.71 0.99 2.28
CA ASN A 158 -4.85 0.18 1.41
C ASN A 158 -4.41 -1.12 2.11
N VAL A 159 -3.90 -2.06 1.32
CA VAL A 159 -3.35 -3.32 1.82
C VAL A 159 -2.28 -3.05 2.88
N GLY A 160 -2.23 -3.88 3.94
CA GLY A 160 -1.19 -3.81 4.96
C GLY A 160 0.20 -4.09 4.40
N ASN A 161 0.87 -3.07 3.89
CA ASN A 161 2.23 -3.11 3.38
C ASN A 161 2.84 -1.70 3.34
N LEU A 162 4.10 -1.54 3.75
CA LEU A 162 4.83 -0.27 3.66
C LEU A 162 5.68 -0.15 2.39
N ILE A 163 5.89 -1.23 1.63
CA ILE A 163 6.76 -1.26 0.46
C ILE A 163 5.93 -1.02 -0.81
N CYS A 164 5.06 -1.96 -1.18
CA CYS A 164 4.38 -1.89 -2.48
C CYS A 164 3.53 -0.62 -2.65
N PRO A 165 2.67 -0.23 -1.67
CA PRO A 165 1.77 0.91 -1.87
C PRO A 165 2.48 2.25 -2.05
N ALA A 166 3.73 2.38 -1.59
CA ALA A 166 4.49 3.63 -1.69
C ALA A 166 4.71 4.06 -3.16
N LEU A 167 4.83 3.09 -4.06
CA LEU A 167 5.17 3.30 -5.48
C LEU A 167 3.96 3.64 -6.36
N PHE A 168 2.74 3.45 -5.87
CA PHE A 168 1.52 3.57 -6.66
C PHE A 168 0.73 4.81 -6.24
N ASP A 169 0.68 5.81 -7.11
CA ASP A 169 -0.27 6.92 -7.00
C ASP A 169 -1.68 6.41 -7.34
N LEU A 170 -2.66 6.61 -6.46
CA LEU A 170 -4.05 6.22 -6.70
C LEU A 170 -4.90 7.36 -7.27
N GLY A 171 -4.34 8.57 -7.33
CA GLY A 171 -5.07 9.80 -7.58
C GLY A 171 -5.59 10.46 -6.30
N GLU A 172 -5.17 9.99 -5.13
CA GLU A 172 -5.58 10.54 -3.84
C GLU A 172 -5.20 12.02 -3.70
N THR A 173 -5.94 12.74 -2.86
CA THR A 173 -5.60 14.11 -2.46
C THR A 173 -4.56 14.10 -1.36
N LYS A 174 -4.65 13.13 -0.45
CA LYS A 174 -3.76 12.98 0.69
C LYS A 174 -3.35 11.54 0.90
N ARG A 175 -2.06 11.34 1.16
CA ARG A 175 -1.50 10.07 1.61
C ARG A 175 -1.14 10.16 3.08
N VAL A 176 -1.65 9.23 3.86
CA VAL A 176 -1.41 9.12 5.31
C VAL A 176 -0.73 7.78 5.59
N VAL A 177 0.43 7.81 6.25
CA VAL A 177 1.11 6.59 6.72
C VAL A 177 0.83 6.40 8.19
N LEU A 178 0.38 5.19 8.57
CA LEU A 178 0.37 4.77 9.97
C LEU A 178 1.66 4.02 10.30
N LEU A 179 2.25 4.40 11.41
CA LEU A 179 3.36 3.73 12.05
C LEU A 179 2.93 3.38 13.48
N SER A 180 2.83 2.11 13.85
CA SER A 180 2.49 1.73 15.22
C SER A 180 3.74 1.71 16.11
N VAL A 181 3.60 2.15 17.36
CA VAL A 181 4.66 2.03 18.40
C VAL A 181 5.21 0.61 18.50
N ALA A 182 4.33 -0.40 18.40
CA ALA A 182 4.73 -1.82 18.44
C ALA A 182 5.61 -2.28 17.26
N GLU A 183 5.78 -1.47 16.22
CA GLU A 183 6.63 -1.80 15.07
C GLU A 183 8.08 -1.41 15.30
N GLY A 184 8.37 -0.46 16.20
CA GLY A 184 9.71 0.09 16.45
C GLY A 184 10.00 1.39 15.69
N ASP A 185 10.87 2.21 16.27
CA ASP A 185 11.16 3.60 15.85
C ASP A 185 12.06 3.74 14.61
N ASP A 186 12.51 2.62 14.06
CA ASP A 186 13.47 2.54 12.97
C ASP A 186 12.83 2.51 11.57
N LYS A 187 11.49 2.48 11.49
CA LYS A 187 10.76 2.33 10.23
C LYS A 187 11.05 3.42 9.20
N PRO A 188 11.16 4.71 9.56
CA PRO A 188 11.55 5.73 8.59
C PRO A 188 12.86 5.40 7.89
N PHE A 189 13.88 4.93 8.63
CA PHE A 189 15.18 4.58 8.05
C PHE A 189 15.12 3.33 7.17
N LYS A 190 14.22 2.39 7.49
CA LYS A 190 14.09 1.11 6.77
C LYS A 190 13.20 1.17 5.53
N TYR A 191 12.20 2.06 5.53
CA TYR A 191 11.20 2.15 4.46
C TYR A 191 11.06 3.58 3.93
N PRO A 192 12.15 4.21 3.46
CA PRO A 192 12.17 5.63 3.13
C PRO A 192 11.09 6.04 2.11
N GLU A 193 10.86 5.21 1.10
CA GLU A 193 9.85 5.44 0.05
C GLU A 193 8.43 5.59 0.61
N ALA A 194 8.09 4.84 1.66
CA ALA A 194 6.77 4.92 2.30
C ALA A 194 6.50 6.31 2.89
N PHE A 195 7.54 6.93 3.44
CA PHE A 195 7.41 8.21 4.15
C PHE A 195 7.70 9.42 3.25
N TYR A 196 8.51 9.27 2.21
CA TYR A 196 8.89 10.37 1.32
C TYR A 196 7.68 11.00 0.62
N GLY A 197 6.78 10.17 0.07
CA GLY A 197 5.58 10.62 -0.66
C GLY A 197 4.35 10.93 0.20
N THR A 198 4.50 11.02 1.52
CA THR A 198 3.37 11.02 2.46
C THR A 198 3.10 12.41 3.04
N ASP A 199 1.83 12.85 3.03
CA ASP A 199 1.41 14.15 3.56
C ASP A 199 1.40 14.21 5.09
N LEU A 200 1.07 13.10 5.75
CA LEU A 200 0.96 13.01 7.20
C LEU A 200 1.40 11.62 7.69
N VAL A 201 2.22 11.59 8.72
CA VAL A 201 2.49 10.37 9.48
C VAL A 201 1.64 10.37 10.75
N ILE A 202 1.05 9.21 11.06
CA ILE A 202 0.37 8.99 12.33
C ILE A 202 1.12 7.91 13.10
N LEU A 203 1.72 8.30 14.23
CA LEU A 203 2.21 7.36 15.23
C LEU A 203 1.02 6.82 16.01
N THR A 204 0.64 5.57 15.75
CA THR A 204 -0.50 4.91 16.38
C THR A 204 -0.09 4.08 17.60
N LYS A 205 -1.08 3.79 18.44
CA LYS A 205 -0.93 2.96 19.66
C LYS A 205 0.05 3.57 20.66
N ILE A 206 0.01 4.88 20.84
CA ILE A 206 0.85 5.58 21.83
C ILE A 206 0.59 5.13 23.26
N ASP A 207 -0.57 4.50 23.53
CA ASP A 207 -0.84 3.81 24.79
C ASP A 207 0.12 2.66 25.09
N LEU A 208 0.89 2.20 24.10
CA LEU A 208 1.93 1.18 24.26
C LEU A 208 3.31 1.75 24.61
N LEU A 209 3.54 3.06 24.52
CA LEU A 209 4.85 3.67 24.81
C LEU A 209 5.45 3.23 26.15
N PRO A 210 4.68 3.16 27.28
CA PRO A 210 5.23 2.72 28.56
C PRO A 210 5.71 1.26 28.60
N TYR A 211 5.41 0.46 27.57
CA TYR A 211 5.69 -0.97 27.50
C TYR A 211 6.71 -1.32 26.39
N THR A 212 7.31 -0.32 25.75
CA THR A 212 8.23 -0.50 24.62
C THR A 212 9.42 0.43 24.73
N ASP A 213 10.53 0.09 24.07
CA ASP A 213 11.71 0.96 23.96
C ASP A 213 11.62 1.97 22.80
N PHE A 214 10.40 2.27 22.32
CA PHE A 214 10.21 3.15 21.17
C PHE A 214 10.64 4.58 21.49
N SER A 215 11.60 5.13 20.72
CA SER A 215 11.97 6.55 20.81
C SER A 215 11.23 7.39 19.77
N ILE A 216 10.31 8.24 20.25
CA ILE A 216 9.63 9.24 19.42
C ILE A 216 10.64 10.16 18.74
N GLU A 217 11.67 10.59 19.48
CA GLU A 217 12.70 11.49 18.96
C GLU A 217 13.47 10.86 17.78
N ARG A 218 13.87 9.58 17.93
CA ARG A 218 14.58 8.85 16.86
C ARG A 218 13.69 8.66 15.63
N CYS A 219 12.42 8.33 15.82
CA CYS A 219 11.46 8.23 14.74
C CYS A 219 11.32 9.57 14.00
N GLN A 220 11.14 10.67 14.73
CA GLN A 220 11.04 12.00 14.15
C GLN A 220 12.32 12.45 13.43
N ASP A 221 13.50 12.12 13.95
CA ASP A 221 14.78 12.38 13.27
C ASP A 221 14.83 11.65 11.92
N GLY A 222 14.44 10.37 11.88
CA GLY A 222 14.33 9.63 10.63
C GLY A 222 13.39 10.29 9.63
N LEU A 223 12.19 10.68 10.06
CA LEU A 223 11.21 11.37 9.22
C LEU A 223 11.75 12.71 8.68
N ARG A 224 12.36 13.53 9.55
CA ARG A 224 12.91 14.84 9.17
C ARG A 224 14.04 14.74 8.14
N ARG A 225 14.87 13.69 8.23
CA ARG A 225 15.94 13.43 7.26
C ARG A 225 15.42 13.05 5.88
N LEU A 226 14.29 12.33 5.82
CA LEU A 226 13.65 11.96 4.56
C LEU A 226 12.93 13.14 3.92
N ARG A 227 12.14 13.85 4.71
CA ARG A 227 11.33 14.97 4.25
C ARG A 227 11.27 16.05 5.32
N PRO A 228 12.07 17.14 5.19
CA PRO A 228 11.95 18.30 6.06
C PRO A 228 10.51 18.83 6.06
N GLY A 229 9.95 19.04 7.25
CA GLY A 229 8.59 19.55 7.41
C GLY A 229 7.46 18.51 7.29
N ILE A 230 7.77 17.22 7.23
CA ILE A 230 6.75 16.17 7.36
C ILE A 230 6.08 16.26 8.74
N GLU A 231 4.76 16.33 8.75
CA GLU A 231 3.97 16.38 9.98
C GLU A 231 3.78 14.97 10.54
N MET A 232 3.94 14.82 11.85
CA MET A 232 3.63 13.58 12.56
C MET A 232 2.64 13.88 13.69
N LEU A 233 1.51 13.16 13.71
CA LEU A 233 0.56 13.17 14.82
C LEU A 233 0.70 11.90 15.65
N GLU A 234 0.55 12.04 16.95
CA GLU A 234 0.59 10.93 17.91
C GLU A 234 -0.84 10.65 18.36
N LEU A 235 -1.32 9.41 18.23
CA LEU A 235 -2.66 9.05 18.69
C LEU A 235 -2.81 7.61 19.17
N SER A 236 -3.85 7.40 19.97
CA SER A 236 -4.36 6.07 20.31
C SER A 236 -5.85 5.99 19.99
N SER A 237 -6.21 5.11 19.04
CA SER A 237 -7.61 4.79 18.78
C SER A 237 -8.28 4.08 19.96
N LYS A 238 -7.51 3.54 20.91
CA LYS A 238 -8.02 2.89 22.12
C LYS A 238 -8.38 3.91 23.19
N THR A 239 -7.46 4.80 23.56
CA THR A 239 -7.70 5.79 24.63
C THR A 239 -8.41 7.04 24.12
N GLY A 240 -8.24 7.39 22.85
CA GLY A 240 -8.73 8.62 22.25
C GLY A 240 -7.76 9.80 22.30
N GLU A 241 -6.59 9.60 22.92
CA GLU A 241 -5.52 10.58 22.90
C GLU A 241 -5.09 10.88 21.46
N GLY A 242 -4.84 12.16 21.15
CA GLY A 242 -4.43 12.62 19.81
C GLY A 242 -5.54 12.71 18.76
N PHE A 243 -6.74 12.21 19.08
CA PHE A 243 -7.81 12.09 18.08
C PHE A 243 -8.39 13.45 17.68
N GLU A 244 -8.38 14.44 18.57
CA GLU A 244 -8.85 15.79 18.25
C GLU A 244 -7.98 16.46 17.18
N GLN A 245 -6.66 16.32 17.29
CA GLN A 245 -5.70 16.84 16.32
C GLN A 245 -5.90 16.18 14.95
N TRP A 246 -6.10 14.86 14.93
CA TRP A 246 -6.43 14.11 13.72
C TRP A 246 -7.72 14.61 13.05
N LEU A 247 -8.82 14.73 13.80
CA LEU A 247 -10.09 15.23 13.27
C LEU A 247 -9.99 16.68 12.78
N LYS A 248 -9.18 17.52 13.47
CA LYS A 248 -8.91 18.90 13.05
C LYS A 248 -8.15 18.93 11.72
N TRP A 249 -7.12 18.09 11.58
CA TRP A 249 -6.36 17.97 10.35
C TRP A 249 -7.26 17.61 9.17
N ILE A 250 -8.13 16.60 9.33
CA ILE A 250 -9.07 16.19 8.28
C ILE A 250 -10.00 17.33 7.88
N LYS A 251 -10.58 18.05 8.85
CA LYS A 251 -11.46 19.20 8.57
C LYS A 251 -10.74 20.28 7.78
N ASN A 252 -9.49 20.59 8.15
CA ASN A 252 -8.69 21.58 7.44
C ASN A 252 -8.41 21.16 5.99
N GLU A 253 -8.07 19.89 5.75
CA GLU A 253 -7.88 19.40 4.38
C GLU A 253 -9.19 19.36 3.58
N LEU A 254 -10.31 19.06 4.22
CA LEU A 254 -11.62 19.05 3.56
C LEU A 254 -12.03 20.45 3.10
N GLU A 255 -11.79 21.49 3.92
CA GLU A 255 -12.07 22.88 3.53
C GLU A 255 -11.23 23.32 2.32
N LYS A 256 -10.00 22.83 2.16
CA LYS A 256 -9.14 23.15 1.00
C LYS A 256 -9.68 22.58 -0.32
N VAL A 257 -10.47 21.51 -0.28
CA VAL A 257 -11.01 20.84 -1.48
C VAL A 257 -12.40 21.37 -1.88
N LYS A 258 -13.08 22.09 -0.97
CA LYS A 258 -14.37 22.74 -1.26
C LYS A 258 -14.25 24.02 -2.11
N ILE A 259 -13.04 24.57 -2.22
CA ILE A 259 -12.71 25.81 -2.94
C ILE A 259 -12.35 25.46 -4.39
#